data_AF-A0A536EF96-F1
#
_entry.id   AF-A0A536EF96-F1
#
_cell.length_a   1.000
_cell.length_b   1.000
_cell.length_c   1.000
_cell.angle_alpha   90.00
_cell.angle_beta   90.00
_cell.angle_gamma   90.00
#
_symmetry.space_group_name_H-M   'P 1'
#
loop_
_entity.id
_entity.type
_entity.pdbx_description
1 polymer ?
#
loop_
_entity_poly.entity_id
_entity_poly.type
_entity_poly.pdbx_seq_one_letter_code
_entity_poly.pdbx_strand_id
1 'polypeptide(L)'
;PELRLHLWGDGLRMVAARPLTGWGEDATGLSFGRFLSQDYASLVTFDRIHSGPLDVAATQGVLGLAALGWVLFVVFRTAWRSRSQPYVAGLSAALVGFSVWVAFNFDWSPATGAFWLLAGTLWSAASPSPPSGERVGVRGAKEVRAGTAVVLVLAAVLFAVFPVLADVWYLKGRADLSVKVDPLQAQYHWALGSIEELRRAAALGETEPGFYVTLGDRELQLGNRAKAQSAYQRALEIDPYYTPATQRLAALRP
;
A
#
# COMPACT_ATOMS: atom_id res chain seq x y z
N PRO A 1 22.05 -5.13 -8.76
CA PRO A 1 21.95 -6.42 -8.03
C PRO A 1 22.25 -6.26 -6.53
N GLU A 2 23.37 -5.63 -6.18
CA GLU A 2 23.79 -5.41 -4.79
C GLU A 2 22.78 -4.58 -3.99
N LEU A 3 22.25 -3.49 -4.54
CA LEU A 3 21.21 -2.66 -3.91
C LEU A 3 20.03 -3.48 -3.39
N ARG A 4 19.49 -4.41 -4.19
CA ARG A 4 18.34 -5.24 -3.80
C ARG A 4 18.68 -6.22 -2.67
N LEU A 5 19.91 -6.74 -2.65
CA LEU A 5 20.32 -7.66 -1.59
C LEU A 5 20.40 -6.96 -0.23
N HIS A 6 20.92 -5.72 -0.20
CA HIS A 6 20.91 -4.90 1.01
C HIS A 6 19.48 -4.51 1.41
N LEU A 7 18.65 -4.09 0.45
CA LEU A 7 17.25 -3.74 0.68
C LEU A 7 16.44 -4.92 1.25
N TRP A 8 16.61 -6.11 0.69
CA TRP A 8 15.97 -7.33 1.20
C TRP A 8 16.51 -7.72 2.58
N GLY A 9 17.80 -7.53 2.83
CA GLY A 9 18.39 -7.74 4.16
C GLY A 9 17.76 -6.82 5.21
N ASP A 10 17.59 -5.54 4.89
CA ASP A 10 16.92 -4.56 5.75
C ASP A 10 15.42 -4.91 5.93
N GLY A 11 14.75 -5.35 4.87
CA GLY A 11 13.38 -5.85 4.89
C GLY A 11 13.19 -7.06 5.82
N LEU A 12 14.12 -8.02 5.78
CA LEU A 12 14.11 -9.16 6.69
C LEU A 12 14.24 -8.75 8.16
N ARG A 13 15.04 -7.72 8.47
CA ARG A 13 15.13 -7.17 9.83
C ARG A 13 13.81 -6.51 10.26
N MET A 14 13.15 -5.79 9.35
CA MET A 14 11.83 -5.22 9.59
C MET A 14 10.78 -6.29 9.88
N VAL A 15 10.76 -7.39 9.11
CA VAL A 15 9.89 -8.55 9.35
C VAL A 15 10.18 -9.19 10.70
N ALA A 16 11.46 -9.40 11.03
CA ALA A 16 11.88 -10.03 12.29
C ALA A 16 11.43 -9.23 13.52
N ALA A 17 11.27 -7.91 13.42
CA ALA A 17 10.80 -7.07 14.50
C ALA A 17 9.29 -7.22 14.79
N ARG A 18 8.46 -7.61 13.81
CA ARG A 18 7.01 -7.86 13.97
C ARG A 18 6.52 -9.05 13.12
N PRO A 19 6.94 -10.28 13.43
CA PRO A 19 6.83 -11.40 12.50
C PRO A 19 5.40 -11.92 12.28
N LEU A 20 4.49 -11.73 13.24
CA LEU A 20 3.15 -12.31 13.16
C LEU A 20 2.20 -11.49 12.28
N THR A 21 2.12 -10.20 12.55
CA THR A 21 1.13 -9.29 11.94
C THR A 21 1.76 -8.21 11.08
N GLY A 22 3.09 -8.09 11.07
CA GLY A 22 3.78 -6.99 10.39
C GLY A 22 3.54 -5.62 11.04
N TRP A 23 3.76 -4.58 10.25
CA TRP A 23 3.70 -3.18 10.64
C TRP A 23 2.40 -2.47 10.25
N GLY A 24 1.51 -3.15 9.51
CA GLY A 24 0.30 -2.58 8.91
C GLY A 24 0.48 -2.32 7.42
N GLU A 25 -0.64 -2.30 6.69
CA GLU A 25 -0.66 -1.96 5.26
C GLU A 25 -0.18 -0.52 5.05
N ASP A 26 0.62 -0.29 3.99
CA ASP A 26 1.26 0.98 3.65
C ASP A 26 2.13 1.63 4.76
N ALA A 27 2.48 0.87 5.81
CA ALA A 27 3.31 1.37 6.91
C ALA A 27 4.83 1.26 6.66
N THR A 28 5.25 0.70 5.53
CA THR A 28 6.67 0.46 5.20
C THR A 28 7.44 1.77 5.16
N GLY A 29 6.97 2.79 4.43
CA GLY A 29 7.64 4.10 4.37
C GLY A 29 7.82 4.77 5.74
N LEU A 30 6.96 4.47 6.73
CA LEU A 30 7.07 5.04 8.09
C LEU A 30 8.02 4.28 9.02
N SER A 31 8.32 3.02 8.70
CA SER A 31 8.98 2.09 9.61
C SER A 31 10.35 1.65 9.11
N PHE A 32 10.54 1.64 7.79
CA PHE A 32 11.70 1.06 7.13
C PHE A 32 13.01 1.77 7.48
N GLY A 33 12.97 3.09 7.70
CA GLY A 33 14.09 3.92 8.14
C GLY A 33 14.90 3.33 9.31
N ARG A 34 14.23 2.66 10.26
CA ARG A 34 14.84 2.06 11.45
C ARG A 34 15.74 0.86 11.15
N PHE A 35 15.63 0.30 9.95
CA PHE A 35 16.28 -0.95 9.55
C PHE A 35 17.32 -0.76 8.43
N LEU A 36 17.37 0.43 7.82
CA LEU A 36 18.29 0.76 6.75
C LEU A 36 19.73 0.56 7.20
N SER A 37 20.49 -0.22 6.44
CA SER A 37 21.91 -0.47 6.70
C SER A 37 22.85 0.52 6.01
N GLN A 38 22.34 1.29 5.05
CA GLN A 38 23.13 2.25 4.29
C GLN A 38 22.26 3.38 3.75
N ASP A 39 22.92 4.45 3.31
CA ASP A 39 22.27 5.58 2.65
C ASP A 39 21.82 5.19 1.24
N TYR A 40 20.50 5.03 1.08
CA TYR A 40 19.86 4.87 -0.22
C TYR A 40 19.21 6.17 -0.73
N ALA A 41 19.20 7.22 0.10
CA ALA A 41 18.43 8.45 -0.08
C ALA A 41 18.95 9.35 -1.21
N SER A 42 20.19 9.13 -1.66
CA SER A 42 20.71 9.75 -2.89
C SER A 42 20.02 9.28 -4.18
N LEU A 43 19.14 8.26 -4.09
CA LEU A 43 18.44 7.68 -5.23
C LEU A 43 16.91 7.90 -5.14
N VAL A 44 16.23 7.39 -4.10
CA VAL A 44 14.77 7.47 -3.87
C VAL A 44 14.45 7.16 -2.39
N THR A 45 13.43 7.76 -1.79
CA THR A 45 12.86 7.30 -0.51
C THR A 45 12.10 5.99 -0.73
N PHE A 46 12.55 4.90 -0.12
CA PHE A 46 11.95 3.58 -0.32
C PHE A 46 10.72 3.38 0.58
N ASP A 47 9.56 3.27 -0.05
CA ASP A 47 8.29 2.90 0.57
C ASP A 47 7.91 1.42 0.33
N ARG A 48 8.68 0.70 -0.49
CA ARG A 48 8.53 -0.75 -0.79
C ARG A 48 9.88 -1.49 -0.77
N ILE A 49 9.87 -2.74 -0.32
CA ILE A 49 11.07 -3.62 -0.21
C ILE A 49 11.47 -4.21 -1.58
N HIS A 50 10.66 -4.01 -2.62
CA HIS A 50 10.89 -4.55 -3.97
C HIS A 50 11.03 -6.07 -3.96
N SER A 51 10.24 -6.72 -3.10
CA SER A 51 9.93 -8.15 -3.14
C SER A 51 8.56 -8.35 -2.51
N GLY A 52 7.55 -8.73 -3.30
CA GLY A 52 6.17 -8.84 -2.85
C GLY A 52 5.99 -9.73 -1.62
N PRO A 53 6.64 -10.91 -1.54
CA PRO A 53 6.62 -11.72 -0.32
C PRO A 53 7.21 -11.00 0.90
N LEU A 54 8.32 -10.27 0.74
CA LEU A 54 8.89 -9.50 1.85
C LEU A 54 8.02 -8.30 2.22
N ASP A 55 7.40 -7.63 1.24
CA ASP A 55 6.45 -6.54 1.48
C ASP A 55 5.24 -7.06 2.26
N VAL A 56 4.60 -8.15 1.83
CA VAL A 56 3.48 -8.78 2.56
C VAL A 56 3.92 -9.24 3.95
N ALA A 57 5.13 -9.79 4.09
CA ALA A 57 5.64 -10.16 5.41
C ALA A 57 5.89 -8.93 6.30
N ALA A 58 6.36 -7.83 5.73
CA ALA A 58 6.67 -6.62 6.47
C ALA A 58 5.38 -5.89 6.88
N THR A 59 4.36 -5.86 6.03
CA THR A 59 3.08 -5.19 6.32
C THR A 59 2.12 -6.06 7.10
N GLN A 60 2.04 -7.36 6.81
CA GLN A 60 1.01 -8.27 7.32
C GLN A 60 1.56 -9.51 8.05
N GLY A 61 2.89 -9.67 8.11
CA GLY A 61 3.53 -10.78 8.80
C GLY A 61 3.30 -12.15 8.15
N VAL A 62 3.63 -13.19 8.90
CA VAL A 62 3.38 -14.59 8.50
C VAL A 62 1.90 -14.86 8.27
N LEU A 63 1.01 -14.16 8.97
CA LEU A 63 -0.44 -14.31 8.77
C LEU A 63 -0.87 -13.85 7.37
N GLY A 64 -0.41 -12.68 6.92
CA GLY A 64 -0.66 -12.19 5.57
C GLY A 64 -0.06 -13.11 4.50
N LEU A 65 1.19 -13.54 4.71
CA LEU A 65 1.85 -14.50 3.82
C LEU A 65 1.08 -15.82 3.69
N ALA A 66 0.60 -16.36 4.82
CA ALA A 66 -0.19 -17.59 4.83
C ALA A 66 -1.53 -17.41 4.11
N ALA A 67 -2.20 -16.28 4.32
CA ALA A 67 -3.46 -15.96 3.64
C ALA A 67 -3.27 -15.82 2.13
N LEU A 68 -2.29 -15.02 1.68
CA LEU A 68 -1.98 -14.88 0.26
C LEU A 68 -1.55 -16.21 -0.37
N GLY A 69 -0.65 -16.94 0.30
CA GLY A 69 -0.20 -18.26 -0.13
C GLY A 69 -1.34 -19.25 -0.28
N TRP A 70 -2.32 -19.22 0.64
CA TRP A 70 -3.53 -20.03 0.55
C TRP A 70 -4.40 -19.67 -0.66
N VAL A 71 -4.63 -18.38 -0.91
CA VAL A 71 -5.40 -17.93 -2.09
C VAL A 71 -4.73 -18.38 -3.38
N LEU A 72 -3.41 -18.17 -3.51
CA LEU A 72 -2.65 -18.61 -4.67
C LEU A 72 -2.70 -20.14 -4.82
N PHE A 73 -2.55 -20.89 -3.72
CA PHE A 73 -2.67 -22.34 -3.73
C PHE A 73 -4.03 -22.80 -4.25
N VAL A 74 -5.13 -22.22 -3.76
CA VAL A 74 -6.49 -22.57 -4.18
C VAL A 74 -6.71 -22.27 -5.66
N VAL A 75 -6.29 -21.09 -6.14
CA VAL A 75 -6.40 -20.70 -7.55
C VAL A 75 -5.59 -21.64 -8.45
N PHE A 76 -4.32 -21.85 -8.15
CA PHE A 76 -3.45 -22.69 -8.98
C PHE A 76 -3.77 -24.19 -8.88
N ARG A 77 -4.23 -24.68 -7.73
CA ARG A 77 -4.75 -26.05 -7.61
C ARG A 77 -5.98 -26.25 -8.49
N THR A 78 -6.89 -25.28 -8.51
CA THR A 78 -8.11 -25.34 -9.33
C THR A 78 -7.75 -25.28 -10.81
N ALA A 79 -6.88 -24.35 -11.19
CA ALA A 79 -6.32 -24.27 -12.53
C ALA A 79 -5.69 -25.59 -12.99
N TRP A 80 -4.88 -26.22 -12.12
CA TRP A 80 -4.21 -27.49 -12.42
C TRP A 80 -5.19 -28.64 -12.64
N ARG A 81 -6.26 -28.72 -11.83
CA ARG A 81 -7.30 -29.75 -11.97
C ARG A 81 -8.16 -29.55 -13.23
N SER A 82 -8.39 -28.30 -13.61
CA SER A 82 -9.19 -27.92 -14.78
C SER A 82 -8.35 -27.57 -16.01
N ARG A 83 -7.07 -27.97 -16.05
CA ARG A 83 -6.10 -27.55 -17.08
C ARG A 83 -6.45 -27.94 -18.51
N SER A 84 -7.35 -28.92 -18.70
CA SER A 84 -7.85 -29.32 -20.02
C SER A 84 -8.99 -28.44 -20.53
N GLN A 85 -9.57 -27.59 -19.68
CA GLN A 85 -10.66 -26.71 -20.08
C GLN A 85 -10.15 -25.53 -20.91
N PRO A 86 -10.95 -25.00 -21.86
CA PRO A 86 -10.57 -23.86 -22.66
C PRO A 86 -10.14 -22.66 -21.81
N TYR A 87 -9.15 -21.91 -22.30
CA TYR A 87 -8.61 -20.67 -21.70
C TYR A 87 -7.88 -20.82 -20.35
N VAL A 88 -8.07 -21.90 -19.59
CA VAL A 88 -7.44 -22.09 -18.27
C VAL A 88 -5.92 -22.01 -18.34
N ALA A 89 -5.29 -22.65 -19.33
CA ALA A 89 -3.84 -22.62 -19.49
C ALA A 89 -3.31 -21.20 -19.75
N GLY A 90 -3.96 -20.44 -20.64
CA GLY A 90 -3.56 -19.06 -20.96
C GLY A 90 -3.75 -18.11 -19.77
N LEU A 91 -4.89 -18.19 -19.08
CA LEU A 91 -5.15 -17.42 -17.86
C LEU A 91 -4.13 -17.77 -16.76
N SER A 92 -3.82 -19.06 -16.58
CA SER A 92 -2.81 -19.51 -15.61
C SER A 92 -1.43 -18.94 -15.92
N ALA A 93 -1.02 -18.95 -17.19
CA ALA A 93 0.27 -18.39 -17.60
C ALA A 93 0.37 -16.89 -17.29
N ALA A 94 -0.70 -16.13 -17.51
CA ALA A 94 -0.75 -14.71 -17.16
C ALA A 94 -0.61 -14.48 -15.65
N LEU A 95 -1.33 -15.25 -14.82
CA LEU A 95 -1.25 -15.15 -13.37
C LEU A 95 0.14 -15.55 -12.83
N VAL A 96 0.76 -16.60 -13.40
CA VAL A 96 2.13 -17.00 -13.05
C VAL A 96 3.12 -15.91 -13.43
N GLY A 97 3.03 -15.34 -14.64
CA GLY A 97 3.90 -14.26 -15.09
C GLY A 97 3.88 -13.05 -14.15
N PHE A 98 2.68 -12.60 -13.76
CA PHE A 98 2.52 -11.53 -12.77
C PHE A 98 3.09 -11.93 -11.40
N SER A 99 2.76 -13.14 -10.91
CA SER A 99 3.22 -13.60 -9.59
C SER A 99 4.74 -13.68 -9.51
N VAL A 100 5.41 -14.15 -10.57
CA VAL A 100 6.87 -14.18 -10.66
C VAL A 100 7.45 -12.77 -10.67
N TRP A 101 6.86 -11.83 -11.43
CA TRP A 101 7.31 -10.44 -11.44
C TRP A 101 7.19 -9.81 -10.05
N VAL A 102 6.06 -9.98 -9.37
CA VAL A 102 5.82 -9.49 -7.99
C VAL A 102 6.79 -10.14 -6.99
N ALA A 103 7.14 -11.42 -7.14
CA ALA A 103 8.09 -12.08 -6.24
C ALA A 103 9.46 -11.35 -6.14
N PHE A 104 9.87 -10.71 -7.24
CA PHE A 104 11.12 -9.95 -7.35
C PHE A 104 10.90 -8.44 -7.52
N ASN A 105 9.69 -7.96 -7.26
CA ASN A 105 9.33 -6.55 -7.29
C ASN A 105 8.25 -6.28 -6.24
N PHE A 106 7.36 -5.32 -6.43
CA PHE A 106 6.20 -5.12 -5.55
C PHE A 106 4.94 -5.03 -6.41
N ASP A 107 3.79 -5.29 -5.81
CA ASP A 107 2.51 -5.17 -6.49
C ASP A 107 2.12 -3.69 -6.63
N TRP A 108 1.57 -3.33 -7.78
CA TRP A 108 1.18 -1.96 -8.13
C TRP A 108 -0.28 -1.95 -8.57
N SER A 109 -1.08 -1.07 -7.97
CA SER A 109 -2.54 -1.00 -8.05
C SER A 109 -3.19 -1.34 -9.41
N PRO A 110 -2.83 -0.72 -10.56
CA PRO A 110 -3.43 -1.05 -11.86
C PRO A 110 -3.16 -2.50 -12.30
N ALA A 111 -1.96 -3.02 -12.06
CA ALA A 111 -1.59 -4.39 -12.43
C ALA A 111 -2.21 -5.41 -11.46
N THR A 112 -2.28 -5.09 -10.17
CA THR A 112 -2.93 -5.93 -9.15
C THR A 112 -4.43 -6.07 -9.42
N GLY A 113 -5.10 -5.00 -9.88
CA GLY A 113 -6.51 -5.06 -10.29
C GLY A 113 -6.74 -6.04 -11.45
N ALA A 114 -5.91 -5.97 -12.50
CA ALA A 114 -5.98 -6.89 -13.63
C ALA A 114 -5.72 -8.35 -13.19
N PHE A 115 -4.76 -8.58 -12.29
CA PHE A 115 -4.48 -9.90 -11.74
C PHE A 115 -5.73 -10.52 -11.09
N TRP A 116 -6.42 -9.79 -10.22
CA TRP A 116 -7.62 -10.31 -9.54
C TRP A 116 -8.80 -10.54 -10.48
N LEU A 117 -8.97 -9.70 -11.51
CA LEU A 117 -9.97 -9.92 -12.56
C LEU A 117 -9.69 -11.20 -13.35
N LEU A 118 -8.44 -11.45 -13.72
CA LEU A 118 -8.02 -12.67 -14.42
C LEU A 118 -8.15 -13.90 -13.52
N ALA A 119 -7.84 -13.78 -12.21
CA ALA A 119 -8.02 -14.86 -11.24
C ALA A 119 -9.50 -15.24 -11.07
N GLY A 120 -10.39 -14.24 -10.97
CA GLY A 120 -11.83 -14.45 -10.94
C GLY A 120 -12.38 -15.05 -12.23
N THR A 121 -11.87 -14.60 -13.38
CA THR A 121 -12.22 -15.16 -14.70
C THR A 121 -11.78 -16.63 -14.81
N LEU A 122 -10.54 -16.95 -14.38
CA LEU A 122 -10.05 -18.32 -14.31
C LEU A 122 -10.91 -19.16 -13.39
N TRP A 123 -11.26 -18.65 -12.21
CA TRP A 123 -12.11 -19.34 -11.25
C TRP A 123 -13.48 -19.67 -11.86
N SER A 124 -14.10 -18.70 -12.54
CA SER A 124 -15.38 -18.91 -13.22
C SER A 124 -15.27 -19.90 -14.37
N ALA A 125 -14.20 -19.85 -15.16
CA ALA A 125 -13.97 -20.78 -16.26
C ALA A 125 -13.74 -22.21 -15.77
N ALA A 126 -13.02 -22.36 -14.65
CA ALA A 126 -12.64 -23.65 -14.07
C ALA A 126 -13.75 -24.30 -13.21
N SER A 127 -14.73 -23.50 -12.77
CA SER A 127 -15.82 -23.96 -11.91
C SER A 127 -16.88 -24.73 -12.71
N PRO A 128 -17.28 -25.94 -12.28
CA PRO A 128 -18.35 -26.65 -12.95
C PRO A 128 -19.66 -25.84 -12.90
N SER A 129 -20.38 -25.81 -14.03
CA SER A 129 -21.72 -25.22 -14.06
C SER A 129 -22.61 -25.94 -13.05
N PRO A 130 -23.37 -25.22 -12.21
CA PRO A 130 -24.29 -25.87 -11.30
C PRO A 130 -25.29 -26.72 -12.10
N PRO A 131 -25.67 -27.91 -11.62
CA PRO A 131 -26.65 -28.75 -12.30
C PRO A 131 -27.95 -27.95 -12.52
N SER A 132 -28.49 -28.03 -13.73
CA SER A 132 -29.59 -27.21 -14.24
C SER A 132 -30.96 -27.42 -13.53
N GLY A 133 -31.01 -28.11 -12.39
CA GLY A 133 -32.25 -28.57 -11.77
C GLY A 133 -32.48 -28.22 -10.30
N GLU A 134 -31.46 -27.88 -9.50
CA GLU A 134 -31.64 -27.66 -8.06
C GLU A 134 -31.21 -26.25 -7.64
N ARG A 135 -32.04 -25.26 -8.00
CA ARG A 135 -32.08 -24.02 -7.22
C ARG A 135 -32.89 -24.33 -5.97
N VAL A 136 -32.24 -24.81 -4.92
CA VAL A 136 -32.83 -24.79 -3.56
C VAL A 136 -33.06 -23.32 -3.22
N GLY A 137 -34.29 -22.87 -3.46
CA GLY A 137 -34.71 -21.50 -3.27
C GLY A 137 -34.81 -21.20 -1.79
N VAL A 138 -33.70 -20.84 -1.15
CA VAL A 138 -33.76 -20.16 0.14
C VAL A 138 -34.40 -18.80 -0.12
N ARG A 139 -35.69 -18.66 0.21
CA ARG A 139 -36.42 -17.38 0.19
C ARG A 139 -35.59 -16.35 0.96
N GLY A 140 -35.29 -15.18 0.37
CA GLY A 140 -34.43 -14.16 0.96
C GLY A 140 -32.96 -14.18 0.48
N ALA A 141 -32.47 -15.28 -0.11
CA ALA A 141 -31.08 -15.36 -0.54
C ALA A 141 -30.78 -14.52 -1.79
N LYS A 142 -31.78 -14.20 -2.62
CA LYS A 142 -31.61 -13.34 -3.79
C LYS A 142 -31.53 -11.87 -3.37
N GLU A 143 -32.39 -11.47 -2.44
CA GLU A 143 -32.46 -10.13 -1.89
C GLU A 143 -31.20 -9.80 -1.09
N VAL A 144 -30.72 -10.74 -0.27
CA VAL A 144 -29.43 -10.60 0.45
C VAL A 144 -28.26 -10.50 -0.53
N ARG A 145 -28.18 -11.37 -1.55
CA ARG A 145 -27.12 -11.30 -2.57
C ARG A 145 -27.14 -9.99 -3.35
N ALA A 146 -28.33 -9.51 -3.74
CA ALA A 146 -28.49 -8.23 -4.42
C ALA A 146 -28.07 -7.07 -3.51
N GLY A 147 -28.49 -7.08 -2.24
CA GLY A 147 -28.08 -6.11 -1.24
C GLY A 147 -26.56 -6.10 -1.03
N THR A 148 -25.94 -7.26 -0.85
CA THR A 148 -24.47 -7.39 -0.75
C THR A 148 -23.77 -6.88 -2.00
N ALA A 149 -24.26 -7.21 -3.20
CA ALA A 149 -23.68 -6.72 -4.44
C ALA A 149 -23.75 -5.19 -4.54
N VAL A 150 -24.88 -4.58 -4.19
CA VAL A 150 -25.03 -3.12 -4.15
C VAL A 150 -24.05 -2.50 -3.14
N VAL A 151 -23.93 -3.07 -1.93
CA VAL A 151 -22.96 -2.61 -0.93
C VAL A 151 -21.52 -2.71 -1.44
N LEU A 152 -21.16 -3.81 -2.09
CA LEU A 152 -19.82 -3.99 -2.66
C LEU A 152 -19.55 -3.00 -3.80
N VAL A 153 -20.55 -2.71 -4.64
CA VAL A 153 -20.42 -1.69 -5.70
C VAL A 153 -20.27 -0.30 -5.09
N LEU A 154 -21.07 0.06 -4.08
CA LEU A 154 -20.94 1.34 -3.39
C LEU A 154 -19.58 1.49 -2.71
N ALA A 155 -19.08 0.44 -2.06
CA ALA A 155 -17.74 0.40 -1.51
C ALA A 155 -16.67 0.55 -2.60
N ALA A 156 -16.80 -0.17 -3.72
CA ALA A 156 -15.88 -0.06 -4.84
C ALA A 156 -15.88 1.36 -5.44
N VAL A 157 -17.04 2.01 -5.56
CA VAL A 157 -17.10 3.42 -6.02
C VAL A 157 -16.41 4.33 -5.02
N LEU A 158 -16.70 4.21 -3.72
CA LEU A 158 -16.08 5.02 -2.68
C LEU A 158 -14.56 4.89 -2.67
N PHE A 159 -14.02 3.67 -2.76
CA PHE A 159 -12.58 3.41 -2.62
C PHE A 159 -11.80 3.40 -3.94
N ALA A 160 -12.46 3.32 -5.10
CA ALA A 160 -11.76 3.32 -6.39
C ALA A 160 -12.01 4.59 -7.22
N VAL A 161 -13.19 5.22 -7.12
CA VAL A 161 -13.52 6.38 -7.96
C VAL A 161 -13.12 7.69 -7.30
N PHE A 162 -13.37 7.84 -6.00
CA PHE A 162 -13.08 9.11 -5.31
C PHE A 162 -11.58 9.42 -5.23
N PRO A 163 -10.67 8.47 -4.91
CA PRO A 163 -9.24 8.76 -4.96
C PRO A 163 -8.78 9.20 -6.36
N VAL A 164 -9.24 8.54 -7.43
CA VAL A 164 -8.93 8.94 -8.81
C VAL A 164 -9.46 10.33 -9.13
N LEU A 165 -10.67 10.67 -8.68
CA LEU A 165 -11.23 12.01 -8.85
C LEU A 165 -10.43 13.06 -8.05
N ALA A 166 -10.00 12.73 -6.84
CA ALA A 166 -9.16 13.60 -6.01
C ALA A 166 -7.80 13.86 -6.66
N ASP A 167 -7.19 12.84 -7.27
CA ASP A 167 -5.96 12.96 -8.07
C ASP A 167 -6.16 13.87 -9.28
N VAL A 168 -7.29 13.76 -10.00
CA VAL A 168 -7.61 14.65 -11.12
C VAL A 168 -7.70 16.11 -10.66
N TRP A 169 -8.29 16.37 -9.49
CA TRP A 169 -8.30 17.73 -8.92
C TRP A 169 -6.91 18.18 -8.49
N TYR A 170 -6.12 17.29 -7.91
CA TYR A 170 -4.78 17.58 -7.45
C TYR A 170 -3.86 17.98 -8.62
N LEU A 171 -3.90 17.22 -9.70
CA LEU A 171 -3.16 17.50 -10.95
C LEU A 171 -3.60 18.81 -11.62
N LYS A 172 -4.82 19.29 -11.35
CA LYS A 172 -5.32 20.60 -11.79
C LYS A 172 -4.95 21.74 -10.83
N GLY A 173 -4.15 21.48 -9.80
CA GLY A 173 -3.77 22.46 -8.78
C GLY A 173 -4.89 22.79 -7.78
N ARG A 174 -5.89 21.91 -7.64
CA ARG A 174 -7.07 22.10 -6.78
C ARG A 174 -7.04 21.15 -5.58
N ALA A 175 -6.00 21.24 -4.77
CA ALA A 175 -5.87 20.47 -3.52
C ALA A 175 -7.05 20.71 -2.56
N ASP A 176 -7.66 21.90 -2.61
CA ASP A 176 -8.88 22.25 -1.87
C ASP A 176 -10.09 21.38 -2.22
N LEU A 177 -10.16 20.91 -3.47
CA LEU A 177 -11.18 19.96 -3.93
C LEU A 177 -10.74 18.53 -3.68
N SER A 178 -9.45 18.21 -3.83
CA SER A 178 -8.91 16.87 -3.54
C SER A 178 -9.22 16.44 -2.11
N VAL A 179 -8.94 17.28 -1.11
CA VAL A 179 -9.22 16.98 0.32
C VAL A 179 -10.72 16.77 0.59
N LYS A 180 -11.63 17.41 -0.17
CA LYS A 180 -13.08 17.21 0.01
C LYS A 180 -13.54 15.86 -0.51
N VAL A 181 -12.90 15.37 -1.57
CA VAL A 181 -13.27 14.11 -2.23
C VAL A 181 -12.56 12.93 -1.55
N ASP A 182 -11.31 13.12 -1.15
CA ASP A 182 -10.50 12.16 -0.41
C ASP A 182 -9.75 12.85 0.75
N PRO A 183 -10.36 12.92 1.95
CA PRO A 183 -9.79 13.57 3.12
C PRO A 183 -8.78 12.69 3.88
N LEU A 184 -8.47 11.49 3.37
CA LEU A 184 -7.55 10.56 4.02
C LEU A 184 -6.15 10.60 3.42
N GLN A 185 -6.00 11.20 2.24
CA GLN A 185 -4.72 11.28 1.57
C GLN A 185 -3.87 12.45 2.08
N ALA A 186 -2.79 12.13 2.81
CA ALA A 186 -1.91 13.09 3.46
C ALA A 186 -1.31 14.12 2.50
N GLN A 187 -0.97 13.71 1.28
CA GLN A 187 -0.34 14.56 0.27
C GLN A 187 -1.19 15.78 -0.12
N TYR A 188 -2.51 15.64 -0.19
CA TYR A 188 -3.39 16.76 -0.53
C TYR A 188 -3.43 17.79 0.59
N HIS A 189 -3.39 17.35 1.84
CA HIS A 189 -3.28 18.20 3.02
C HIS A 189 -1.92 18.92 3.05
N TRP A 190 -0.82 18.22 2.74
CA TRP A 190 0.50 18.84 2.63
C TRP A 190 0.49 19.98 1.58
N ALA A 191 -0.10 19.74 0.42
CA ALA A 191 -0.14 20.75 -0.65
C ALA A 191 -0.90 22.04 -0.30
N LEU A 192 -1.84 22.00 0.65
CA LEU A 192 -2.50 23.21 1.16
C LEU A 192 -1.58 24.09 2.02
N GLY A 193 -0.56 23.49 2.66
CA GLY A 193 0.55 24.20 3.32
C GLY A 193 0.21 24.99 4.60
N SER A 194 -1.07 25.05 5.01
CA SER A 194 -1.45 25.64 6.30
C SER A 194 -0.91 24.76 7.44
N ILE A 195 -0.64 25.35 8.62
CA ILE A 195 -0.10 24.55 9.74
C ILE A 195 -1.09 23.48 10.21
N GLU A 196 -2.40 23.73 10.11
CA GLU A 196 -3.44 22.78 10.45
C GLU A 196 -3.44 21.60 9.47
N GLU A 197 -3.30 21.89 8.17
CA GLU A 197 -3.26 20.88 7.12
C GLU A 197 -1.95 20.08 7.14
N LEU A 198 -0.82 20.74 7.42
CA LEU A 198 0.44 20.02 7.67
C LEU A 198 0.33 19.10 8.89
N ARG A 199 -0.24 19.54 10.01
CA ARG A 199 -0.48 18.65 11.17
C ARG A 199 -1.42 17.50 10.82
N ARG A 200 -2.42 17.74 9.96
CA ARG A 200 -3.34 16.70 9.48
C ARG A 200 -2.62 15.67 8.60
N ALA A 201 -1.80 16.10 7.65
CA ALA A 201 -0.97 15.23 6.84
C ALA A 201 -0.05 14.34 7.70
N ALA A 202 0.58 14.92 8.74
CA ALA A 202 1.40 14.15 9.68
C ALA A 202 0.57 13.09 10.44
N ALA A 203 -0.65 13.44 10.86
CA ALA A 203 -1.55 12.51 11.54
C ALA A 203 -2.09 11.39 10.63
N LEU A 204 -2.18 11.65 9.33
CA LEU A 204 -2.55 10.66 8.30
C LEU A 204 -1.38 9.75 7.89
N GLY A 205 -0.18 10.00 8.42
CA GLY A 205 0.98 9.13 8.20
C GLY A 205 1.79 9.45 6.96
N GLU A 206 1.96 10.74 6.63
CA GLU A 206 2.89 11.16 5.58
C GLU A 206 4.29 10.53 5.77
N THR A 207 4.85 9.99 4.69
CA THR A 207 6.08 9.18 4.68
C THR A 207 7.27 9.92 4.09
N GLU A 208 7.10 11.14 3.60
CA GLU A 208 8.20 11.93 3.03
C GLU A 208 9.00 12.67 4.11
N PRO A 209 10.33 12.46 4.25
CA PRO A 209 11.15 13.18 5.23
C PRO A 209 11.12 14.71 5.03
N GLY A 210 11.06 15.16 3.77
CA GLY A 210 11.02 16.58 3.41
C GLY A 210 9.75 17.30 3.87
N PHE A 211 8.64 16.57 3.98
CA PHE A 211 7.42 17.09 4.58
C PHE A 211 7.64 17.47 6.05
N TYR A 212 8.32 16.63 6.83
CA TYR A 212 8.55 16.90 8.25
C TYR A 212 9.54 18.04 8.49
N VAL A 213 10.48 18.29 7.56
CA VAL A 213 11.28 19.52 7.58
C VAL A 213 10.41 20.74 7.33
N THR A 214 9.48 20.67 6.36
CA THR A 214 8.52 21.76 6.10
C THR A 214 7.64 22.04 7.31
N LEU A 215 7.09 21.00 7.94
CA LEU A 215 6.30 21.10 9.17
C LEU A 215 7.13 21.72 10.30
N GLY A 216 8.37 21.26 10.50
CA GLY A 216 9.25 21.77 11.54
C GLY A 216 9.61 23.23 11.35
N ASP A 217 9.95 23.64 10.11
CA ASP A 217 10.25 25.03 9.77
C ASP A 217 9.02 25.94 10.04
N ARG A 218 7.82 25.46 9.74
CA ARG A 218 6.57 26.18 10.01
C ARG A 218 6.28 26.30 11.51
N GLU A 219 6.48 25.23 12.28
CA GLU A 219 6.33 25.27 13.74
C GLU A 219 7.35 26.20 14.39
N LEU A 220 8.58 26.26 13.87
CA LEU A 220 9.62 27.16 14.36
C LEU A 220 9.27 28.63 14.12
N GLN A 221 8.73 28.97 12.94
CA GLN A 221 8.23 30.32 12.64
C GLN A 221 7.12 30.76 13.61
N LEU A 222 6.34 29.81 14.13
CA LEU A 222 5.30 30.06 15.13
C LEU A 222 5.82 30.07 16.58
N GLY A 223 7.14 29.95 16.77
CA GLY A 223 7.78 29.90 18.10
C GLY A 223 7.69 28.54 18.79
N ASN A 224 7.12 27.51 18.15
CA ASN A 224 6.92 26.18 18.73
C ASN A 224 8.18 25.31 18.59
N ARG A 225 9.29 25.72 19.22
CA ARG A 225 10.60 25.04 19.09
C ARG A 225 10.56 23.54 19.38
N ALA A 226 9.82 23.11 20.40
CA ALA A 226 9.69 21.69 20.75
C ALA A 226 8.99 20.87 19.65
N LYS A 227 7.95 21.43 19.02
CA LYS A 227 7.25 20.78 17.89
C LYS A 227 8.14 20.73 16.66
N ALA A 228 8.90 21.80 16.38
CA ALA A 228 9.87 21.82 15.30
C ALA A 228 10.92 20.71 15.46
N GLN A 229 11.49 20.59 16.67
CA GLN A 229 12.44 19.52 16.98
C GLN A 229 11.84 18.12 16.77
N SER A 230 10.61 17.88 17.25
CA SER A 230 9.93 16.60 17.07
C SER A 230 9.68 16.28 15.59
N ALA A 231 9.30 17.27 14.78
CA ALA A 231 9.13 17.08 13.35
C ALA A 231 10.46 16.71 12.66
N TYR A 232 11.55 17.43 12.93
CA TYR A 232 12.84 17.08 12.36
C TYR A 232 13.34 15.69 12.82
N GLN A 233 13.08 15.30 14.06
CA GLN A 233 13.37 13.93 14.54
C GLN A 233 12.55 12.90 13.77
N ARG A 234 11.27 13.18 13.51
CA ARG A 234 10.40 12.29 12.73
C ARG A 234 10.90 12.09 11.29
N ALA A 235 11.45 13.15 10.67
CA ALA A 235 12.12 13.02 9.37
C ALA A 235 13.27 12.00 9.41
N LEU A 236 14.07 12.01 10.49
CA LEU A 236 15.19 11.07 10.67
C LEU A 236 14.75 9.64 11.08
N GLU A 237 13.55 9.49 11.63
CA GLU A 237 12.99 8.15 11.86
C GLU A 237 12.56 7.47 10.56
N ILE A 238 12.13 8.25 9.57
CA ILE A 238 11.74 7.80 8.24
C ILE A 238 12.99 7.55 7.40
N ASP A 239 13.93 8.49 7.41
CA ASP A 239 15.21 8.38 6.73
C ASP A 239 16.35 8.91 7.63
N PRO A 240 17.12 8.01 8.26
CA PRO A 240 18.23 8.38 9.14
C PRO A 240 19.35 9.17 8.43
N TYR A 241 19.41 9.13 7.10
CA TYR A 241 20.43 9.80 6.30
C TYR A 241 19.93 11.14 5.74
N TYR A 242 18.71 11.57 6.10
CA TYR A 242 18.10 12.80 5.60
C TYR A 242 18.81 14.06 6.11
N THR A 243 19.80 14.50 5.35
CA THR A 243 20.70 15.61 5.68
C THR A 243 19.97 16.91 6.09
N PRO A 244 18.90 17.34 5.40
CA PRO A 244 18.19 18.57 5.79
C PRO A 244 17.70 18.54 7.24
N ALA A 245 17.19 17.41 7.73
CA ALA A 245 16.69 17.30 9.11
C ALA A 245 17.83 17.38 10.14
N THR A 246 18.97 16.72 9.87
CA THR A 246 20.16 16.80 10.72
C THR A 246 20.67 18.25 10.85
N GLN A 247 20.71 18.99 9.73
CA GLN A 247 21.12 20.40 9.73
C GLN A 247 20.15 21.27 10.56
N ARG A 248 18.84 21.06 10.42
CA ARG A 248 17.83 21.78 11.19
C ARG A 248 17.94 21.50 12.70
N LEU A 249 18.14 20.24 13.08
CA LEU A 249 18.35 19.87 14.49
C LEU A 249 19.63 20.46 15.08
N ALA A 250 20.71 20.53 14.30
CA ALA A 250 21.95 21.18 14.73
C ALA A 250 21.74 22.67 14.98
N ALA A 251 21.00 23.36 14.12
CA ALA A 251 20.64 24.77 14.29
C ALA A 251 19.68 25.05 15.47
N LEU A 252 18.98 24.02 15.96
CA LEU A 252 18.17 24.08 17.19
C LEU A 252 18.96 23.83 18.47
N ARG A 253 20.26 23.59 18.41
CA ARG A 253 21.08 23.53 19.63
C ARG A 253 21.33 24.97 20.14
N PRO A 254 21.38 25.16 21.47
CA PRO A 254 21.68 26.46 22.07
C PRO A 254 23.08 26.94 21.74
#